data_AF-A0A0F9M9L5-F1
#
_entry.id   AF-A0A0F9M9L5-F1
#
_cell.length_a   1.000
_cell.length_b   1.000
_cell.length_c   1.000
_cell.angle_alpha   90.00
_cell.angle_beta   90.00
_cell.angle_gamma   90.00
#
_symmetry.space_group_name_H-M   'P 1'
#
loop_
_entity.id
_entity.type
_entity.pdbx_description
1 polymer ?
#
loop_
_entity_poly.entity_id
_entity_poly.type
_entity_poly.pdbx_seq_one_letter_code
_entity_poly.pdbx_strand_id
1 'polypeptide(L)' 'MKNDTETENLLDRKDLRIDVYTQGLFGDCRVTITHMPSGTVRAYSGRGQMRTKSVAMGLLYKDLAAMEQPG' A
#
# COMPACT_ATOMS: atom_id res chain seq x y z
N MET A 1 -16.73 -25.32 -18.40
CA MET A 1 -16.15 -24.87 -17.12
C MET A 1 -15.23 -23.71 -17.42
N LYS A 2 -15.61 -22.48 -17.06
CA LYS A 2 -14.72 -21.32 -17.15
C LYS A 2 -13.99 -21.24 -15.81
N ASN A 3 -12.70 -21.54 -15.81
CA ASN A 3 -11.81 -21.12 -14.72
C ASN A 3 -11.54 -19.64 -14.96
N ASP A 4 -12.50 -18.82 -14.56
CA ASP A 4 -12.25 -17.40 -14.35
C ASP A 4 -11.41 -17.35 -13.08
N THR A 5 -10.09 -17.39 -13.23
CA THR A 5 -9.15 -17.05 -12.17
C THR A 5 -9.31 -15.56 -11.91
N GLU A 6 -10.41 -15.18 -11.26
CA GLU A 6 -10.51 -13.92 -10.57
C GLU A 6 -9.32 -13.90 -9.62
N THR A 7 -8.32 -13.12 -9.97
CA THR A 7 -7.33 -12.67 -9.01
C THR A 7 -8.14 -11.87 -8.01
N GLU A 8 -8.66 -12.55 -6.98
CA GLU A 8 -9.40 -11.92 -5.90
C GLU A 8 -8.57 -10.73 -5.46
N ASN A 9 -9.16 -9.55 -5.60
CA ASN A 9 -8.46 -8.31 -5.34
C ASN A 9 -8.23 -8.27 -3.83
N LEU A 10 -7.08 -8.77 -3.37
CA LEU A 10 -6.69 -8.94 -1.96
C LEU A 10 -6.79 -7.66 -1.12
N LEU A 11 -7.00 -6.53 -1.78
CA LEU A 11 -7.15 -5.22 -1.19
C LEU A 11 -8.54 -4.67 -1.53
N ASP A 12 -9.51 -4.93 -0.66
CA ASP A 12 -10.74 -4.14 -0.67
C ASP A 12 -10.39 -2.71 -0.23
N ARG A 13 -10.82 -1.72 -1.02
CA ARG A 13 -10.57 -0.31 -0.72
C ARG A 13 -11.16 0.10 0.62
N LYS A 14 -12.22 -0.57 1.10
CA LYS A 14 -12.82 -0.28 2.41
C LYS A 14 -11.88 -0.61 3.58
N ASP A 15 -10.96 -1.53 3.37
CA ASP A 15 -10.01 -2.00 4.38
C ASP A 15 -8.70 -1.20 4.35
N LEU A 16 -8.57 -0.25 3.42
CA LEU A 16 -7.42 0.62 3.24
C LEU A 16 -7.68 2.03 3.75
N ARG A 17 -6.83 2.47 4.68
CA ARG A 17 -6.73 3.87 5.10
C ARG A 17 -5.40 4.46 4.63
N ILE A 18 -5.46 5.56 3.87
CA ILE A 18 -4.28 6.24 3.36
C ILE A 18 -4.18 7.62 4.01
N ASP A 19 -3.20 7.80 4.90
CA ASP A 19 -2.88 9.08 5.51
C ASP A 19 -1.65 9.68 4.81
N VAL A 20 -1.78 10.92 4.31
CA VAL A 20 -0.70 11.64 3.63
C VAL A 20 -0.28 12.82 4.49
N TYR A 21 1.01 12.89 4.80
CA TYR A 21 1.62 14.00 5.51
C TYR A 21 2.65 14.66 4.60
N THR A 22 2.39 15.90 4.22
CA THR A 22 3.36 16.75 3.52
C THR A 22 4.14 17.54 4.56
N GLN A 23 5.45 17.36 4.64
CA GLN A 23 6.31 18.14 5.53
C GLN A 23 7.16 19.10 4.69
N GLY A 24 7.16 20.37 5.07
CA GLY A 24 8.09 21.38 4.55
C GLY A 24 7.75 21.96 3.17
N LEU A 25 8.61 22.90 2.77
CA LEU A 25 8.73 23.38 1.40
C LEU A 25 9.58 22.34 0.63
N PHE A 26 9.37 22.15 -0.68
CA PHE A 26 10.08 21.18 -1.56
C PHE A 26 9.47 19.77 -1.77
N GLY A 27 8.24 19.52 -1.32
CA GLY A 27 7.49 18.33 -1.79
C GLY A 27 7.86 17.01 -1.11
N ASP A 28 8.50 17.10 0.06
CA ASP A 28 8.70 15.96 0.96
C ASP A 28 7.34 15.44 1.45
N CYS A 29 7.11 14.16 1.21
CA CYS A 29 5.85 13.51 1.51
C CYS A 29 6.10 12.21 2.27
N ARG A 30 5.35 12.03 3.34
CA ARG A 30 5.18 10.76 4.04
C ARG A 30 3.78 10.23 3.72
N VAL A 31 3.70 8.99 3.27
CA VAL A 31 2.44 8.28 3.05
C VAL A 31 2.39 7.10 3.99
N THR A 32 1.31 6.98 4.73
CA THR A 32 1.01 5.83 5.59
C THR A 32 -0.20 5.13 4.99
N ILE A 33 -0.08 3.83 4.72
CA ILE A 33 -1.17 2.99 4.24
C ILE A 33 -1.42 1.93 5.29
N THR A 34 -2.61 1.94 5.86
CA THR A 34 -3.07 0.96 6.84
C THR A 34 -4.05 0.03 6.16
N HIS A 35 -3.75 -1.26 6.15
CA HIS A 35 -4.66 -2.31 5.75
C HIS A 35 -5.18 -2.99 7.02
N MET A 36 -6.47 -2.84 7.30
CA MET A 36 -7.08 -3.31 8.54
C MET A 36 -6.77 -4.78 8.91
N PRO A 37 -6.81 -5.75 7.97
CA PRO A 37 -6.51 -7.14 8.30
C PRO A 37 -5.01 -7.47 8.38
N SER A 38 -4.11 -6.71 7.74
CA SER A 38 -2.69 -7.08 7.61
C SER A 38 -1.70 -6.09 8.24
N GLY A 39 -2.15 -4.94 8.76
CA GLY A 39 -1.30 -3.98 9.46
C GLY A 39 -0.96 -2.71 8.66
N THR A 40 0.05 -1.96 9.11
CA THR A 40 0.37 -0.62 8.60
C THR A 40 1.73 -0.55 7.92
N VAL A 41 1.75 -0.02 6.70
CA VAL A 41 2.96 0.27 5.92
C VAL A 41 3.18 1.78 5.83
N ARG A 42 4.45 2.20 5.91
CA ARG A 42 4.85 3.60 5.84
C ARG A 42 5.92 3.78 4.76
N ALA A 43 5.73 4.76 3.88
CA ALA A 43 6.76 5.19 2.96
C ALA A 43 7.04 6.68 3.10
N TYR A 44 8.29 7.05 2.93
CA TYR A 44 8.76 8.43 2.89
C TYR A 44 9.50 8.65 1.57
N SER A 45 9.22 9.75 0.90
CA SER A 45 10.01 10.15 -0.27
C SER A 45 10.02 11.66 -0.43
N GLY A 46 11.21 12.19 -0.74
CA GLY A 46 11.41 13.59 -1.13
C GLY A 46 11.15 13.90 -2.61
N ARG A 47 10.40 13.04 -3.30
CA ARG A 47 10.12 13.17 -4.74
C ARG A 47 8.63 13.34 -5.04
N GLY A 48 7.87 13.89 -4.09
CA GLY A 48 6.44 14.19 -4.25
C GLY A 48 5.48 13.07 -3.84
N GLN A 49 4.22 13.46 -3.65
CA GLN A 49 3.16 12.63 -3.07
C GLN A 49 2.83 11.38 -3.90
N MET A 50 2.63 11.51 -5.22
CA MET A 50 2.21 10.38 -6.06
C MET A 50 3.24 9.25 -6.06
N ARG A 51 4.52 9.59 -6.23
CA ARG A 51 5.60 8.59 -6.20
C ARG A 51 5.70 7.91 -4.84
N THR A 52 5.54 8.67 -3.75
CA THR A 52 5.52 8.14 -2.39
C THR A 52 4.35 7.17 -2.17
N LYS A 53 3.17 7.47 -2.72
CA LYS A 53 2.00 6.56 -2.69
C LYS A 53 2.28 5.25 -3.42
N SER A 54 2.84 5.31 -4.62
CA SER A 54 3.17 4.09 -5.38
C SER A 54 4.18 3.20 -4.65
N VAL A 55 5.18 3.79 -3.99
CA VAL A 55 6.15 3.03 -3.18
C VAL A 55 5.46 2.39 -1.96
N ALA A 56 4.63 3.13 -1.24
CA ALA A 56 3.89 2.61 -0.09
C ALA A 56 2.97 1.43 -0.49
N MET A 57 2.26 1.55 -1.61
CA MET A 57 1.42 0.47 -2.13
C MET A 57 2.25 -0.76 -2.52
N GLY A 58 3.39 -0.57 -3.20
CA GLY A 58 4.28 -1.67 -3.57
C GLY A 58 4.83 -2.44 -2.36
N LEU A 59 5.14 -1.74 -1.27
CA LEU A 59 5.54 -2.36 0.00
C LEU A 59 4.39 -3.17 0.62
N LEU A 60 3.17 -2.62 0.63
CA LEU A 60 1.99 -3.33 1.13
C LEU A 60 1.69 -4.61 0.34
N TYR A 61 1.75 -4.57 -1.00
CA TYR A 61 1.58 -5.77 -1.82
C TYR A 61 2.64 -6.83 -1.53
N LYS A 62 3.89 -6.41 -1.30
CA LYS A 62 4.98 -7.35 -0.94
C LYS A 62 4.72 -8.01 0.41
N ASP A 63 4.27 -7.25 1.40
CA ASP A 63 3.97 -7.77 2.74
C ASP A 63 2.80 -8.75 2.70
N LEU A 64 1.75 -8.43 1.93
CA LEU A 64 0.61 -9.33 1.72
C LEU A 64 1.01 -10.62 1.01
N ALA A 65 1.76 -10.54 -0.09
CA ALA A 65 2.21 -11.72 -0.81
C ALA A 65 3.11 -12.63 0.06
N ALA A 66 3.87 -12.06 1.00
CA ALA A 66 4.66 -12.84 1.95
C ALA A 66 3.80 -13.56 3.01
N MET A 67 2.63 -13.03 3.37
CA MET A 67 1.69 -13.68 4.30
C MET A 67 0.91 -14.83 3.64
N GLU A 68 0.77 -14.81 2.31
CA GLU A 68 0.04 -15.84 1.56
C GLU A 68 0.84 -17.11 1.26
N GLN A 69 2.16 -17.11 1.44
CA GLN A 69 2.95 -18.32 1.18
C GLN A 69 2.92 -19.26 2.40
N PRO A 70 2.27 -20.44 2.31
CA PRO A 70 2.40 -21.46 3.34
C PRO A 70 3.85 -21.96 3.35
N GLY A 71 4.46 -21.98 4.54
CA GLY A 71 5.73 -22.66 4.79
C GLY A 71 5.59 -24.18 4.74
#